data_AF-A0A1Y3BE60-F1
#
_entry.id   AF-A0A1Y3BE60-F1
#
_cell.length_a   1.000
_cell.length_b   1.000
_cell.length_c   1.000
_cell.angle_alpha   90.00
_cell.angle_beta   90.00
_cell.angle_gamma   90.00
#
_symmetry.space_group_name_H-M   'P 1'
#
loop_
_entity.id
_entity.type
_entity.pdbx_description
1 polymer ?
#
loop_
_entity_poly.entity_id
_entity_poly.type
_entity_poly.pdbx_seq_one_letter_code
_entity_poly.pdbx_strand_id
1 'polypeptide(L)'
;NPVDVLKLTPIICDGDNNVRPCIAIINNNQKQSMDMELAAAKTPFDEHLIDVDDDKPEVAKIFTFLHILTACFSSFAHGANDTSNAIGPLVAVMMLYQTGTQTDESPWYLLLFGGVGMSVGLWVWGRRVIQTMGKDLTKITPSTGFVAEIGAASTVLLASKIGLPVSTTHCQVGSVVFVGKAMNSQKGVNWKLFINIAISWALTVPLSALFSAIAMWLLMFVAV
;
A
#
# COMPACT_ATOMS: atom_id res chain seq x y z
N ASN A 1 10.00 -19.84 -13.35
CA ASN A 1 10.35 -18.85 -12.30
C ASN A 1 9.24 -17.83 -12.27
N PRO A 2 8.25 -17.87 -11.37
CA PRO A 2 7.77 -18.95 -10.51
C PRO A 2 7.06 -20.04 -11.38
N VAL A 3 6.50 -21.08 -10.78
CA VAL A 3 5.85 -22.23 -11.45
C VAL A 3 6.83 -23.17 -12.17
N ASP A 4 6.55 -24.48 -12.05
CA ASP A 4 7.33 -25.66 -12.47
C ASP A 4 8.49 -25.99 -11.51
N VAL A 5 8.49 -27.07 -10.72
CA VAL A 5 8.09 -28.44 -11.05
C VAL A 5 7.52 -29.12 -9.79
N LEU A 6 6.20 -29.20 -9.74
CA LEU A 6 5.46 -30.20 -8.99
C LEU A 6 5.68 -31.54 -9.73
N LYS A 7 6.86 -32.15 -9.55
CA LYS A 7 7.25 -33.47 -10.08
C LYS A 7 8.67 -33.76 -9.64
N LEU A 8 8.82 -34.24 -8.42
CA LEU A 8 9.85 -35.23 -8.08
C LEU A 8 9.28 -35.93 -6.84
N THR A 9 8.30 -36.79 -7.09
CA THR A 9 8.10 -37.95 -6.23
C THR A 9 9.46 -38.63 -6.16
N PRO A 10 10.12 -38.75 -4.99
CA PRO A 10 11.26 -39.63 -4.90
C PRO A 10 10.72 -41.05 -5.14
N ILE A 11 10.97 -41.57 -6.34
CA ILE A 11 10.89 -43.00 -6.60
C ILE A 11 12.11 -43.56 -5.90
N ILE A 12 11.94 -44.06 -4.68
CA ILE A 12 12.95 -44.92 -4.06
C ILE A 12 12.67 -46.32 -4.61
N CYS A 13 13.57 -46.79 -5.48
CA CYS A 13 13.63 -48.19 -5.86
C CYS A 13 14.05 -49.00 -4.63
N ASP A 14 13.15 -49.87 -4.15
CA ASP A 14 13.56 -50.98 -3.29
C ASP A 14 14.35 -51.99 -4.13
N GLY A 15 15.23 -52.77 -3.51
CA GLY A 15 16.14 -53.72 -4.16
C GLY A 15 15.47 -54.83 -4.96
N ASP A 16 14.13 -54.89 -4.98
CA ASP A 16 13.32 -55.75 -5.83
C ASP A 16 12.49 -54.91 -6.81
N ASN A 17 12.87 -54.99 -8.09
CA ASN A 17 12.48 -54.24 -9.29
C ASN A 17 10.95 -54.07 -9.58
N ASN A 18 10.15 -53.57 -8.64
CA ASN A 18 8.70 -53.36 -8.79
C ASN A 18 8.27 -51.93 -8.46
N VAL A 19 7.61 -51.27 -9.41
CA VAL A 19 7.13 -49.88 -9.30
C VAL A 19 5.71 -49.85 -8.73
N ARG A 20 5.49 -49.15 -7.61
CA ARG A 20 4.14 -48.81 -7.11
C ARG A 20 4.02 -47.30 -6.87
N PRO A 21 2.89 -46.66 -7.24
CA PRO A 21 2.66 -45.26 -6.89
C PRO A 21 2.28 -45.16 -5.41
N CYS A 22 3.09 -44.45 -4.62
CA CYS A 22 2.76 -44.06 -3.25
C CYS A 22 1.63 -43.01 -3.27
N ILE A 23 0.37 -43.45 -3.27
CA ILE A 23 -0.71 -42.66 -2.66
C ILE A 23 -0.45 -42.71 -1.15
N ALA A 24 0.33 -41.74 -0.66
CA ALA A 24 0.52 -41.55 0.77
C ALA A 24 -0.77 -40.93 1.35
N ILE A 25 -1.63 -41.79 1.90
CA ILE A 25 -2.63 -41.36 2.87
C ILE A 25 -1.85 -40.88 4.09
N ILE A 26 -1.64 -39.57 4.22
CA ILE A 26 -0.95 -38.98 5.38
C ILE A 26 -1.86 -39.20 6.59
N ASN A 27 -1.52 -40.19 7.41
CA ASN A 27 -2.17 -40.47 8.67
C ASN A 27 -1.77 -39.39 9.69
N ASN A 28 -2.68 -38.96 10.58
CA ASN A 28 -2.44 -37.84 11.52
C ASN A 28 -1.14 -37.98 12.33
N ASN A 29 -0.70 -39.20 12.60
CA ASN A 29 0.53 -39.50 13.34
C ASN A 29 1.82 -39.14 12.58
N GLN A 30 1.81 -39.09 11.24
CA GLN A 30 2.97 -38.71 10.41
C GLN A 30 3.05 -37.19 10.19
N LYS A 31 1.91 -36.50 10.22
CA LYS A 31 1.88 -35.03 10.24
C LYS A 31 2.51 -34.50 11.53
N GLN A 32 2.20 -35.15 12.64
CA GLN A 32 2.69 -34.78 13.97
C GLN A 32 4.21 -34.98 14.14
N SER A 33 4.82 -35.96 13.46
CA SER A 33 6.28 -36.15 13.48
C SER A 33 7.02 -35.09 12.69
N MET A 34 6.48 -34.64 11.54
CA MET A 34 7.06 -33.53 10.76
C MET A 34 6.93 -32.18 11.47
N ASP A 35 5.79 -31.92 12.12
CA ASP A 35 5.58 -30.70 12.93
C ASP A 35 6.55 -30.66 14.13
N MET A 36 6.90 -31.84 14.69
CA MET A 36 7.83 -31.97 15.81
C MET A 36 9.30 -31.83 15.38
N GLU A 37 9.70 -32.33 14.20
CA GLU A 37 11.03 -32.07 13.63
C GLU A 37 11.21 -30.59 13.25
N LEU A 38 10.17 -29.94 12.71
CA LEU A 38 10.18 -28.50 12.44
C LEU A 38 10.27 -27.67 13.73
N ALA A 39 9.63 -28.13 14.81
CA ALA A 39 9.77 -27.53 16.14
C ALA A 39 11.17 -27.75 16.74
N ALA A 40 11.79 -28.91 16.50
CA ALA A 40 13.13 -29.24 16.99
C ALA A 40 14.27 -28.57 16.20
N ALA A 41 14.02 -28.16 14.95
CA ALA A 41 14.97 -27.39 14.14
C ALA A 41 15.05 -25.90 14.53
N LYS A 42 14.23 -25.45 15.48
CA LYS A 42 14.27 -24.07 15.98
C LYS A 42 15.48 -23.91 16.91
N THR A 43 16.40 -23.03 16.55
CA THR A 43 17.64 -22.85 17.30
C THR A 43 17.38 -22.23 18.68
N PRO A 44 18.18 -22.51 19.73
CA PRO A 44 17.96 -21.96 21.09
C PRO A 44 18.08 -20.42 21.17
N PHE A 45 18.47 -19.77 20.08
CA PHE A 45 18.54 -18.31 19.96
C PHE A 45 17.20 -17.69 19.50
N ASP A 46 16.28 -18.49 18.94
CA ASP A 46 14.97 -18.03 18.46
C ASP A 46 13.89 -17.97 19.57
N GLU A 47 14.20 -18.45 20.78
CA GLU A 47 13.20 -18.54 21.86
C GLU A 47 13.06 -17.24 22.68
N HIS A 48 14.00 -16.30 22.55
CA HIS A 48 13.89 -14.98 23.18
C HIS A 48 13.30 -13.89 22.26
N LEU A 49 12.91 -14.23 21.03
CA LEU A 49 12.13 -13.39 20.13
C LEU A 49 10.69 -13.91 20.03
N ILE A 50 10.01 -13.96 21.17
CA ILE A 50 8.54 -13.94 21.16
C ILE A 50 8.16 -12.55 20.64
N ASP A 51 8.11 -12.42 19.31
CA ASP A 51 7.60 -11.26 18.58
C ASP A 51 6.20 -10.97 19.14
N VAL A 52 6.06 -9.85 19.85
CA VAL A 52 4.77 -9.30 20.32
C VAL A 52 3.93 -8.81 19.12
N ASP A 53 4.37 -9.10 17.89
CA ASP A 53 4.07 -8.38 16.66
C ASP A 53 3.38 -9.22 15.57
N ASP A 54 2.95 -10.45 15.85
CA ASP A 54 2.12 -11.22 14.90
C ASP A 54 0.72 -11.49 15.47
N ASP A 55 -0.29 -11.12 14.69
CA ASP A 55 -1.68 -11.43 14.98
C ASP A 55 -1.83 -12.95 15.13
N LYS A 56 -2.57 -13.41 16.15
CA LYS A 56 -2.99 -14.81 16.24
C LYS A 56 -3.57 -15.25 14.89
N PRO A 57 -3.28 -16.45 14.38
CA PRO A 57 -3.62 -16.84 13.01
C PRO A 57 -5.11 -16.77 12.70
N GLU A 58 -5.97 -16.93 13.70
CA GLU A 58 -7.42 -16.77 13.60
C GLU A 58 -7.83 -15.30 13.41
N VAL A 59 -7.21 -14.39 14.17
CA VAL A 59 -7.44 -12.94 14.12
C VAL A 59 -6.88 -12.37 12.80
N ALA A 60 -5.68 -12.81 12.41
CA ALA A 60 -5.04 -12.40 11.16
C ALA A 60 -5.94 -12.66 9.95
N LYS A 61 -6.63 -13.80 9.87
CA LYS A 61 -7.54 -14.13 8.76
C LYS A 61 -8.71 -13.16 8.65
N ILE A 62 -9.35 -12.85 9.78
CA ILE A 62 -10.51 -11.95 9.82
C ILE A 62 -10.07 -10.53 9.47
N PHE A 63 -9.00 -10.03 10.09
CA PHE A 63 -8.49 -8.69 9.84
C PHE A 63 -7.89 -8.53 8.45
N THR A 64 -7.32 -9.59 7.85
CA THR A 64 -6.87 -9.55 6.44
C THR A 64 -8.04 -9.29 5.51
N PHE A 65 -9.17 -9.99 5.71
CA PHE A 65 -10.36 -9.76 4.89
C PHE A 65 -10.90 -8.33 5.07
N LEU A 66 -11.02 -7.87 6.32
CA LEU A 66 -11.47 -6.51 6.62
C LEU A 66 -10.54 -5.44 6.04
N HIS A 67 -9.23 -5.62 6.19
CA HIS A 67 -8.22 -4.69 5.70
C HIS A 67 -8.21 -4.61 4.18
N ILE A 68 -8.37 -5.73 3.46
CA ILE A 68 -8.47 -5.69 2.00
C ILE A 68 -9.69 -4.86 1.57
N LEU A 69 -10.84 -5.04 2.24
CA LEU A 69 -12.05 -4.28 1.93
C LEU A 69 -11.85 -2.77 2.18
N THR A 70 -11.30 -2.40 3.33
CA THR A 70 -11.05 -0.99 3.67
C THR A 70 -9.98 -0.37 2.79
N ALA A 71 -8.93 -1.12 2.43
CA ALA A 71 -7.90 -0.69 1.49
C ALA A 71 -8.47 -0.41 0.09
N CYS A 72 -9.37 -1.27 -0.41
CA CYS A 72 -10.06 -1.05 -1.69
C CYS A 72 -10.91 0.23 -1.67
N PHE A 73 -11.69 0.43 -0.60
CA PHE A 73 -12.51 1.63 -0.47
C PHE A 73 -11.65 2.89 -0.35
N SER A 74 -10.60 2.84 0.47
CA SER A 74 -9.64 3.93 0.64
C SER A 74 -8.94 4.27 -0.68
N SER A 75 -8.48 3.25 -1.42
CA SER A 75 -7.87 3.42 -2.74
C SER A 75 -8.83 4.05 -3.76
N PHE A 76 -10.11 3.71 -3.72
CA PHE A 76 -11.11 4.32 -4.60
C PHE A 76 -11.33 5.80 -4.27
N ALA A 77 -11.54 6.12 -2.98
CA ALA A 77 -11.76 7.49 -2.54
C ALA A 77 -10.52 8.38 -2.76
N HIS A 78 -9.34 7.87 -2.43
CA HIS A 78 -8.07 8.57 -2.63
C HIS A 78 -7.75 8.75 -4.12
N GLY A 79 -7.93 7.70 -4.91
CA GLY A 79 -7.75 7.76 -6.36
C GLY A 79 -8.65 8.79 -7.03
N ALA A 80 -9.93 8.89 -6.62
CA ALA A 80 -10.85 9.89 -7.16
C ALA A 80 -10.41 11.34 -6.84
N ASN A 81 -9.90 11.58 -5.62
CA ASN A 81 -9.39 12.89 -5.22
C ASN A 81 -8.14 13.28 -6.03
N ASP A 82 -7.17 12.38 -6.11
CA ASP A 82 -5.92 12.63 -6.84
C ASP A 82 -6.17 12.81 -8.34
N THR A 83 -7.08 12.00 -8.90
CA THR A 83 -7.48 12.10 -10.32
C THR A 83 -8.03 13.50 -10.63
N SER A 84 -8.82 14.06 -9.71
CA SER A 84 -9.37 15.41 -9.86
C SER A 84 -8.28 16.49 -9.81
N ASN A 85 -7.27 16.33 -8.95
CA ASN A 85 -6.14 17.26 -8.87
C ASN A 85 -5.28 17.25 -10.15
N ALA A 86 -5.14 16.11 -10.81
CA ALA A 86 -4.37 15.99 -12.05
C ALA A 86 -5.16 16.43 -13.30
N ILE A 87 -6.43 16.02 -13.41
CA ILE A 87 -7.26 16.26 -14.60
C ILE A 87 -7.94 17.63 -14.56
N GLY A 88 -8.20 18.21 -13.38
CA GLY A 88 -8.92 19.47 -13.22
C GLY A 88 -8.39 20.61 -14.10
N PRO A 89 -7.08 20.91 -14.09
CA PRO A 89 -6.50 21.92 -14.98
C PRO A 89 -6.66 21.61 -16.47
N LEU A 90 -6.56 20.33 -16.86
CA LEU A 90 -6.74 19.89 -18.24
C LEU A 90 -8.19 20.10 -18.72
N VAL A 91 -9.17 19.76 -17.88
CA VAL A 91 -10.59 20.01 -18.16
C VAL A 91 -10.84 21.52 -18.30
N ALA A 92 -10.29 22.33 -17.39
CA ALA A 92 -10.46 23.79 -17.45
C ALA A 92 -9.96 24.39 -18.77
N VAL A 93 -8.79 23.97 -19.25
CA VAL A 93 -8.23 24.44 -20.53
C VAL A 93 -9.07 23.95 -21.72
N MET A 94 -9.51 22.69 -21.71
CA MET A 94 -10.35 22.15 -22.79
C MET A 94 -11.72 22.83 -22.87
N MET A 95 -12.36 23.11 -21.72
CA MET A 95 -13.65 23.79 -21.69
C MET A 95 -13.53 25.25 -22.18
N LEU A 96 -12.46 25.95 -21.78
CA LEU A 96 -12.17 27.28 -22.30
C LEU A 96 -11.92 27.27 -23.81
N TYR A 97 -11.23 26.25 -24.33
CA TYR A 97 -10.95 26.13 -25.76
C TYR A 97 -12.20 25.83 -26.60
N GLN A 98 -13.09 24.95 -26.13
CA GLN A 98 -14.26 24.51 -26.89
C GLN A 98 -15.45 25.48 -26.79
N THR A 99 -15.74 25.97 -25.59
CA THR A 99 -16.97 26.72 -25.29
C THR A 99 -16.71 28.20 -25.07
N GLY A 100 -15.45 28.60 -24.82
CA GLY A 100 -15.10 29.98 -24.47
C GLY A 100 -15.54 30.39 -23.06
N THR A 101 -16.16 29.49 -22.29
CA THR A 101 -16.61 29.70 -20.92
C THR A 101 -16.20 28.51 -20.05
N GLN A 102 -15.95 28.76 -18.77
CA GLN A 102 -15.79 27.68 -17.81
C GLN A 102 -17.16 27.09 -17.52
N THR A 103 -17.35 25.81 -17.85
CA THR A 103 -18.54 25.04 -17.50
C THR A 103 -18.14 24.00 -16.47
N ASP A 104 -19.02 23.74 -15.51
CA ASP A 104 -18.77 22.77 -14.42
C ASP A 104 -18.87 21.30 -14.89
N GLU A 105 -19.31 21.07 -16.13
CA GLU A 105 -19.48 19.74 -16.69
C GLU A 105 -18.15 19.18 -17.19
N SER A 106 -17.60 18.22 -16.45
CA SER A 106 -16.38 17.50 -16.83
C SER A 106 -16.70 16.33 -17.79
N PRO A 107 -16.15 16.30 -19.01
CA PRO A 107 -16.39 15.20 -19.93
C PRO A 107 -15.85 13.86 -19.42
N TRP A 108 -16.67 12.81 -19.55
CA TRP A 108 -16.34 11.47 -19.04
C TRP A 108 -15.06 10.88 -19.64
N TYR A 109 -14.73 11.20 -20.89
CA TYR A 109 -13.52 10.68 -21.56
C TYR A 109 -12.22 11.28 -20.99
N LEU A 110 -12.25 12.54 -20.51
CA LEU A 110 -11.09 13.14 -19.86
C LEU A 110 -10.86 12.49 -18.50
N LEU A 111 -11.93 12.22 -17.75
CA LEU A 111 -11.88 11.49 -16.48
C LEU A 111 -11.32 10.07 -16.68
N LEU A 112 -11.77 9.36 -17.73
CA LEU A 112 -11.25 8.05 -18.11
C LEU A 112 -9.75 8.12 -18.42
N PHE A 113 -9.31 9.13 -19.18
CA PHE A 113 -7.92 9.32 -19.54
C PHE A 113 -7.02 9.43 -18.31
N GLY A 114 -7.34 10.29 -17.34
CA GLY A 114 -6.49 10.39 -16.15
C GLY A 114 -6.63 9.20 -15.20
N GLY A 115 -7.79 8.52 -15.13
CA GLY A 115 -7.90 7.25 -14.39
C GLY A 115 -6.97 6.16 -14.94
N VAL A 116 -6.90 6.02 -16.27
CA VAL A 116 -5.94 5.11 -16.93
C VAL A 116 -4.50 5.57 -16.70
N GLY A 117 -4.23 6.87 -16.84
CA GLY A 117 -2.91 7.46 -16.60
C GLY A 117 -2.40 7.21 -15.18
N MET A 118 -3.24 7.39 -14.16
CA MET A 118 -2.90 7.10 -12.77
C MET A 118 -2.64 5.61 -12.54
N SER A 119 -3.46 4.73 -13.12
CA SER A 119 -3.31 3.28 -13.02
C SER A 119 -1.97 2.81 -13.60
N VAL A 120 -1.60 3.33 -14.78
CA VAL A 120 -0.31 3.03 -15.43
C VAL A 120 0.86 3.59 -14.60
N GLY A 121 0.74 4.83 -14.09
CA GLY A 121 1.77 5.44 -13.24
C GLY A 121 2.03 4.64 -11.96
N LEU A 122 0.96 4.21 -11.28
CA LEU A 122 1.05 3.35 -10.10
C LEU A 122 1.70 2.01 -10.44
N TRP A 123 1.38 1.41 -11.58
CA TRP A 123 1.96 0.14 -12.00
C TRP A 123 3.48 0.24 -12.26
N VAL A 124 3.92 1.31 -12.92
CA VAL A 124 5.34 1.50 -13.29
C VAL A 124 6.20 1.93 -12.08
N TRP A 125 5.72 2.85 -11.25
CA TRP A 125 6.56 3.48 -10.21
C TRP A 125 6.04 3.33 -8.77
N GLY A 126 4.80 2.84 -8.60
CA GLY A 126 4.15 2.74 -7.29
C GLY A 126 4.84 1.78 -6.31
N ARG A 127 5.52 0.75 -6.82
CA ARG A 127 6.19 -0.26 -5.98
C ARG A 127 7.13 0.36 -4.94
N ARG A 128 7.88 1.42 -5.29
CA ARG A 128 8.82 2.05 -4.35
C ARG A 128 8.10 2.70 -3.18
N VAL A 129 7.02 3.43 -3.45
CA VAL A 129 6.22 4.10 -2.42
C VAL A 129 5.53 3.07 -1.51
N ILE A 130 4.98 2.00 -2.09
CA ILE A 130 4.34 0.91 -1.34
C ILE A 130 5.35 0.23 -0.41
N GLN A 131 6.59 0.00 -0.86
CA GLN A 131 7.65 -0.58 -0.03
C GLN A 131 8.04 0.34 1.12
N THR A 132 8.21 1.63 0.86
CA THR A 132 8.58 2.61 1.88
C THR A 132 7.53 2.72 2.98
N MET A 133 6.24 2.71 2.61
CA MET A 133 5.15 2.79 3.59
C MET A 133 4.92 1.47 4.34
N GLY A 134 4.99 0.33 3.63
CA GLY A 134 4.64 -0.97 4.21
C GLY A 134 5.76 -1.70 4.95
N LYS A 135 7.03 -1.31 4.74
CA LYS A 135 8.19 -1.98 5.35
C LYS A 135 9.16 -1.02 6.01
N ASP A 136 9.52 0.06 5.34
CA ASP A 136 10.64 0.90 5.78
C ASP A 136 10.25 1.91 6.89
N LEU A 137 8.98 2.31 6.93
CA LEU A 137 8.45 3.25 7.92
C LEU A 137 8.08 2.56 9.24
N THR A 138 7.23 1.52 9.17
CA THR A 138 6.73 0.71 10.29
C THR A 138 6.35 -0.68 9.75
N LYS A 139 6.55 -1.75 10.54
CA LYS A 139 6.05 -3.11 10.23
C LYS A 139 4.53 -3.12 10.41
N ILE A 140 3.78 -3.34 9.33
CA ILE A 140 2.32 -3.36 9.35
C ILE A 140 1.80 -4.80 9.31
N THR A 141 0.99 -5.15 10.30
CA THR A 141 0.18 -6.38 10.35
C THR A 141 -1.25 -6.11 9.85
N PRO A 142 -2.04 -7.13 9.47
CA PRO A 142 -3.41 -6.93 9.02
C PRO A 142 -4.31 -6.17 10.01
N SER A 143 -4.20 -6.46 11.32
CA SER A 143 -4.98 -5.75 12.33
C SER A 143 -4.62 -4.27 12.44
N THR A 144 -3.34 -3.96 12.29
CA THR A 144 -2.80 -2.61 12.51
C THR A 144 -2.95 -1.74 11.26
N GLY A 145 -2.86 -2.35 10.08
CA GLY A 145 -3.25 -1.74 8.80
C GLY A 145 -4.72 -1.34 8.80
N PHE A 146 -5.61 -2.23 9.26
CA PHE A 146 -7.04 -1.91 9.38
C PHE A 146 -7.29 -0.74 10.34
N VAL A 147 -6.68 -0.76 11.54
CA VAL A 147 -6.83 0.33 12.51
C VAL A 147 -6.27 1.65 11.97
N ALA A 148 -5.14 1.62 11.27
CA ALA A 148 -4.56 2.80 10.64
C ALA A 148 -5.48 3.40 9.56
N GLU A 149 -6.11 2.56 8.73
CA GLU A 149 -7.06 3.02 7.72
C GLU A 149 -8.31 3.65 8.34
N ILE A 150 -8.87 3.04 9.38
CA ILE A 150 -10.02 3.60 10.10
C ILE A 150 -9.64 4.91 10.80
N GLY A 151 -8.45 5.00 11.38
CA GLY A 151 -7.94 6.22 12.00
C GLY A 151 -7.77 7.37 11.01
N ALA A 152 -7.18 7.09 9.85
CA ALA A 152 -7.03 8.06 8.77
C ALA A 152 -8.40 8.49 8.22
N ALA A 153 -9.29 7.55 7.92
CA ALA A 153 -10.64 7.82 7.41
C ALA A 153 -11.46 8.66 8.40
N SER A 154 -11.41 8.32 9.69
CA SER A 154 -12.09 9.09 10.75
C SER A 154 -11.57 10.53 10.83
N THR A 155 -10.25 10.71 10.73
CA THR A 155 -9.61 12.04 10.74
C THR A 155 -10.07 12.87 9.54
N VAL A 156 -10.06 12.30 8.33
CA VAL A 156 -10.51 12.97 7.10
C VAL A 156 -11.98 13.33 7.18
N LEU A 157 -12.83 12.42 7.68
CA LEU A 157 -14.26 12.65 7.81
C LEU A 157 -14.57 13.77 8.81
N LEU A 158 -13.89 13.76 9.96
CA LEU A 158 -14.03 14.82 10.97
C LEU A 158 -13.59 16.17 10.42
N ALA A 159 -12.43 16.23 9.77
CA ALA A 159 -11.92 17.44 9.13
C ALA A 159 -12.86 17.97 8.04
N SER A 160 -13.43 17.06 7.24
CA SER A 160 -14.40 17.41 6.20
C SER A 160 -15.70 17.96 6.79
N LYS A 161 -16.18 17.42 7.93
CA LYS A 161 -17.38 17.95 8.61
C LYS A 161 -17.20 19.36 9.16
N ILE A 162 -15.98 19.72 9.57
CA ILE A 162 -15.66 21.07 10.04
C ILE A 162 -15.23 22.01 8.90
N GLY A 163 -15.25 21.55 7.65
CA GLY A 163 -14.92 22.35 6.47
C GLY A 163 -13.42 22.63 6.30
N LEU A 164 -12.54 21.88 6.97
CA LEU A 164 -11.10 22.05 6.82
C LEU A 164 -10.56 21.23 5.64
N PRO A 165 -9.89 21.87 4.66
CA PRO A 165 -9.22 21.13 3.59
C PRO A 165 -8.00 20.42 4.18
N VAL A 166 -8.06 19.09 4.25
CA VAL A 166 -6.95 18.25 4.74
C VAL A 166 -6.43 17.33 3.65
N SER A 167 -5.13 17.07 3.68
CA SER A 167 -4.52 16.09 2.80
C SER A 167 -4.70 14.68 3.36
N THR A 168 -5.29 13.81 2.56
CA THR A 168 -5.48 12.38 2.87
C THR A 168 -4.14 11.65 3.05
N THR A 169 -3.08 12.05 2.34
CA THR A 169 -1.73 11.44 2.50
C THR A 169 -1.15 11.72 3.88
N HIS A 170 -1.29 12.93 4.39
CA HIS A 170 -0.82 13.29 5.73
C HIS A 170 -1.62 12.55 6.81
N CYS A 171 -2.94 12.42 6.63
CA CYS A 171 -3.78 11.64 7.53
C CYS A 171 -3.38 10.16 7.56
N GLN A 172 -3.13 9.56 6.39
CA GLN A 172 -2.73 8.14 6.29
C GLN A 172 -1.36 7.89 6.92
N VAL A 173 -0.34 8.67 6.55
CA VAL A 173 1.02 8.51 7.11
C VAL A 173 1.02 8.80 8.61
N GLY A 174 0.29 9.83 9.06
CA GLY A 174 0.15 10.14 10.48
C GLY A 174 -0.49 9.00 11.27
N SER A 175 -1.52 8.36 10.72
CA SER A 175 -2.17 7.22 11.37
C SER A 175 -1.25 5.99 11.46
N VAL A 176 -0.52 5.69 10.38
CA VAL A 176 0.48 4.60 10.36
C VAL A 176 1.58 4.83 11.40
N VAL A 177 2.12 6.04 11.48
CA VAL A 177 3.14 6.41 12.48
C VAL A 177 2.59 6.33 13.90
N PHE A 178 1.34 6.76 14.12
CA PHE A 178 0.68 6.67 15.42
C PHE A 178 0.53 5.20 15.87
N VAL A 179 0.02 4.33 15.00
CA VAL A 179 -0.16 2.91 15.30
C VAL A 179 1.20 2.24 15.55
N GLY A 180 2.21 2.52 14.72
CA GLY A 180 3.57 2.01 14.91
C GLY A 180 4.20 2.42 16.24
N LYS A 181 3.95 3.66 16.69
CA LYS A 181 4.38 4.14 18.01
C LYS A 181 3.58 3.53 19.15
N ALA A 182 2.28 3.33 18.97
CA ALA A 182 1.37 2.82 19.99
C ALA A 182 1.62 1.33 20.31
N MET A 183 2.02 0.54 19.32
CA MET A 183 2.34 -0.88 19.51
C MET A 183 3.74 -1.11 20.06
N ASN A 184 4.74 -0.44 19.46
CA ASN A 184 6.15 -0.71 19.71
C ASN A 184 6.84 0.55 20.23
N SER A 185 6.86 0.69 21.56
CA SER A 185 7.43 1.83 22.28
C SER A 185 8.77 2.28 21.67
N GLN A 186 8.72 3.43 20.98
CA GLN A 186 9.78 4.14 20.22
C GLN A 186 10.55 3.39 19.12
N LYS A 187 10.67 2.05 19.14
CA LYS A 187 11.42 1.26 18.15
C LYS A 187 10.59 0.85 16.92
N GLY A 188 9.27 1.04 16.95
CA GLY A 188 8.37 0.66 15.86
C GLY A 188 8.33 1.59 14.65
N VAL A 189 8.97 2.77 14.72
CA VAL A 189 8.91 3.78 13.66
C VAL A 189 10.32 4.26 13.30
N ASN A 190 10.62 4.28 12.00
CA ASN A 190 11.84 4.89 11.48
C ASN A 190 11.72 6.42 11.44
N TRP A 191 12.09 7.09 12.54
CA TRP A 191 11.99 8.54 12.68
C TRP A 191 12.83 9.33 11.66
N LYS A 192 14.00 8.81 11.28
CA LYS A 192 14.84 9.45 10.27
C LYS A 192 14.14 9.47 8.91
N LEU A 193 13.52 8.36 8.53
CA LEU A 193 12.76 8.25 7.30
C LEU A 193 11.50 9.13 7.34
N PHE A 194 10.77 9.15 8.45
CA PHE A 194 9.61 10.03 8.62
C PHE A 194 9.97 11.52 8.48
N ILE A 195 11.06 11.97 9.10
CA ILE A 195 11.52 13.36 8.96
C ILE A 195 11.90 13.68 7.51
N ASN A 196 12.58 12.76 6.82
CA ASN A 196 12.90 12.94 5.40
C ASN A 196 11.63 13.09 4.54
N ILE A 197 10.58 12.31 4.81
CA ILE A 197 9.28 12.46 4.16
C ILE A 197 8.67 13.83 4.47
N ALA A 198 8.67 14.26 5.73
CA ALA A 198 8.14 15.56 6.13
C ALA A 198 8.86 16.73 5.47
N ILE A 199 10.19 16.66 5.38
CA ILE A 199 11.01 17.64 4.64
C ILE A 199 10.63 17.64 3.16
N SER A 200 10.41 16.47 2.56
CA SER A 200 10.00 16.38 1.15
C SER A 200 8.67 17.08 0.92
N TRP A 201 7.68 16.93 1.79
CA TRP A 201 6.40 17.63 1.68
C TRP A 201 6.57 19.15 1.77
N ALA A 202 7.35 19.63 2.74
CA ALA A 202 7.64 21.06 2.89
C ALA A 202 8.36 21.64 1.66
N LEU A 203 9.26 20.88 1.04
CA LEU A 203 10.00 21.30 -0.16
C LEU A 203 9.18 21.21 -1.46
N THR A 204 8.25 20.26 -1.56
CA THR A 204 7.46 20.08 -2.79
C THR A 204 6.60 21.29 -3.13
N VAL A 205 6.00 21.95 -2.13
CA VAL A 205 5.16 23.14 -2.33
C VAL A 205 5.91 24.31 -2.97
N PRO A 206 7.00 24.86 -2.38
CA PRO A 206 7.71 25.99 -2.97
C PRO A 206 8.36 25.63 -4.31
N LEU A 207 8.87 24.41 -4.47
CA LEU A 207 9.44 23.98 -5.74
C LEU A 207 8.38 23.90 -6.84
N SER A 208 7.22 23.31 -6.56
CA SER A 208 6.10 23.27 -7.52
C SER A 208 5.61 24.67 -7.91
N ALA A 209 5.52 25.57 -6.94
CA ALA A 209 5.13 26.96 -7.18
C ALA A 209 6.15 27.71 -8.04
N LEU A 210 7.45 27.51 -7.77
CA LEU A 210 8.53 28.11 -8.54
C LEU A 210 8.54 27.60 -9.98
N PHE A 211 8.45 26.27 -10.19
CA PHE A 211 8.40 25.70 -11.54
C PHE A 211 7.17 26.17 -12.32
N SER A 212 6.00 26.23 -11.67
CA SER A 212 4.79 26.76 -12.28
C SER A 212 4.94 28.25 -12.66
N ALA A 213 5.49 29.07 -11.77
CA ALA A 213 5.72 30.49 -12.03
C ALA A 213 6.69 30.72 -13.20
N ILE A 214 7.80 29.97 -13.25
CA ILE A 214 8.77 30.04 -14.36
C ILE A 214 8.12 29.60 -15.68
N ALA A 215 7.37 28.51 -15.68
CA ALA A 215 6.68 28.03 -16.88
C ALA A 215 5.68 29.07 -17.41
N MET A 216 4.88 29.67 -16.52
CA MET A 216 3.94 30.73 -16.89
C MET A 216 4.65 31.97 -17.41
N TRP A 217 5.75 32.39 -16.77
CA TRP A 217 6.55 33.53 -17.23
C TRP A 217 7.12 33.31 -18.64
N LEU A 218 7.64 32.11 -18.92
CA LEU A 218 8.12 31.74 -20.26
C LEU A 218 6.99 31.74 -21.30
N LEU A 219 5.82 31.19 -20.97
CA LEU A 219 4.67 31.18 -21.88
C LEU A 219 4.19 32.60 -22.20
N MET A 220 4.14 33.49 -21.20
CA MET A 220 3.81 34.90 -21.43
C MET A 220 4.85 35.62 -22.28
N PHE A 221 6.13 35.32 -22.10
CA PHE A 221 7.19 35.91 -22.93
C PHE A 221 7.12 35.50 -24.40
N VAL A 222 6.70 34.26 -24.68
CA VAL A 222 6.55 33.76 -26.07
C VAL A 222 5.24 34.19 -26.71
N ALA A 223 4.18 34.41 -25.92
CA ALA A 223 2.86 34.81 -26.41
C ALA A 223 2.73 36.32 -26.69
N VAL A 224 3.65 37.13 -26.18
CA VAL A 224 3.79 38.58 -26.47
C VAL A 224 4.75 38.78 -27.64
#